data_AF-A0A3A8KG47-F1
#
_entry.id   AF-A0A3A8KG47-F1
#
_cell.length_a   1.000
_cell.length_b   1.000
_cell.length_c   1.000
_cell.angle_alpha   90.00
_cell.angle_beta   90.00
_cell.angle_gamma   90.00
#
_symmetry.space_group_name_H-M   'P 1'
#
loop_
_entity.id
_entity.type
_entity.pdbx_description
1 polymer ?
#
loop_
_entity_poly.entity_id
_entity_poly.type
_entity_poly.pdbx_seq_one_letter_code
_entity_poly.pdbx_strand_id
1 'polypeptide(L)'
;MKRTHSILTSVLVLTGCLRASSPPPTKVEEDPSILFPAFFSQPAVPLGTEGTVYELDGDTLRALTVATRDLLPSQDTTVSCGSRWESQQYRVVRQGDLIFIRIDEDPRACGRTQPALDSGASYAIHRDGRILRRLIDGQPDVSAHADAGVPSTLGEPGSASPDALNDGPSPFLPLSWQDAGSPAPVPRQ
;
A
#
# COMPACT_ATOMS: atom_id res chain seq x y z
N MET A 1 -24.75 63.38 -37.84
CA MET A 1 -24.01 62.11 -38.07
C MET A 1 -23.35 61.70 -36.76
N LYS A 2 -23.69 60.49 -36.29
CA LYS A 2 -23.36 59.91 -34.98
C LYS A 2 -21.85 59.62 -34.87
N ARG A 3 -21.22 59.93 -33.74
CA ARG A 3 -19.94 59.34 -33.32
C ARG A 3 -20.15 58.59 -32.01
N THR A 4 -19.90 57.29 -32.11
CA THR A 4 -20.09 56.22 -31.14
C THR A 4 -18.92 56.17 -30.16
N HIS A 5 -19.19 56.43 -28.87
CA HIS A 5 -18.27 56.13 -27.77
C HIS A 5 -19.03 55.34 -26.71
N SER A 6 -19.14 54.02 -26.90
CA SER A 6 -19.56 53.11 -25.84
C SER A 6 -19.22 51.68 -26.24
N ILE A 7 -17.95 51.31 -26.21
CA ILE A 7 -17.53 49.90 -26.05
C ILE A 7 -16.17 49.93 -25.35
N LEU A 8 -16.16 49.97 -24.02
CA LEU A 8 -14.93 49.77 -23.25
C LEU A 8 -15.24 49.22 -21.86
N THR A 9 -15.99 48.12 -21.80
CA THR A 9 -16.23 47.36 -20.56
C THR A 9 -16.67 45.92 -20.87
N SER A 10 -15.72 45.03 -21.18
CA SER A 10 -15.81 43.58 -20.89
C SER A 10 -14.61 42.84 -21.45
N VAL A 11 -13.46 43.00 -20.80
CA VAL A 11 -12.36 42.03 -20.90
C VAL A 11 -11.80 41.91 -19.51
N LEU A 12 -12.36 41.01 -18.69
CA LEU A 12 -11.75 40.40 -17.51
C LEU A 12 -12.88 39.68 -16.77
N VAL A 13 -13.07 38.38 -16.99
CA VAL A 13 -13.29 37.33 -15.96
C VAL A 13 -13.32 35.99 -16.71
N LEU A 14 -12.14 35.43 -16.98
CA LEU A 14 -11.95 34.02 -17.31
C LEU A 14 -10.63 33.55 -16.68
N THR A 15 -10.48 33.82 -15.38
CA THR A 15 -9.49 33.13 -14.55
C THR A 15 -10.01 31.72 -14.31
N GLY A 16 -9.72 30.83 -15.26
CA GLY A 16 -9.99 29.41 -15.11
C GLY A 16 -9.25 28.85 -13.90
N CYS A 17 -9.93 28.05 -13.10
CA CYS A 17 -9.29 27.20 -12.10
C CYS A 17 -8.42 26.19 -12.84
N LEU A 18 -7.14 26.50 -13.03
CA LEU A 18 -6.14 25.47 -13.30
C LEU A 18 -6.05 24.61 -12.03
N ARG A 19 -6.84 23.52 -11.99
CA ARG A 19 -6.57 22.41 -11.08
C ARG A 19 -5.13 22.01 -11.34
N ALA A 20 -4.26 22.21 -10.36
CA ALA A 20 -2.90 21.70 -10.41
C ALA A 20 -3.00 20.19 -10.68
N SER A 21 -2.66 19.78 -11.90
CA SER A 21 -2.49 18.37 -12.19
C SER A 21 -1.28 17.95 -11.38
N SER A 22 -1.52 17.13 -10.35
CA SER A 22 -0.43 16.49 -9.63
C SER A 22 0.39 15.73 -10.67
N PRO A 23 1.73 15.89 -10.71
CA PRO A 23 2.55 15.13 -11.65
C PRO A 23 2.25 13.64 -11.47
N PRO A 24 2.17 12.86 -12.57
CA PRO A 24 2.01 11.42 -12.46
C PRO A 24 3.16 10.87 -11.61
N PRO A 25 2.90 9.87 -10.75
CA PRO A 25 3.94 9.31 -9.90
C PRO A 25 5.10 8.87 -10.79
N THR A 26 6.30 9.37 -10.50
CA THR A 26 7.52 8.96 -11.20
C THR A 26 7.59 7.44 -11.09
N LYS A 27 7.58 6.75 -12.23
CA LYS A 27 7.66 5.29 -12.26
C LYS A 27 8.97 4.91 -11.58
N VAL A 28 8.88 4.35 -10.37
CA VAL A 28 10.04 3.82 -9.67
C VAL A 28 10.53 2.64 -10.50
N GLU A 29 11.80 2.66 -10.90
CA GLU A 29 12.46 1.51 -11.50
C GLU A 29 12.61 0.46 -10.40
N GLU A 30 11.66 -0.45 -10.30
CA GLU A 30 11.67 -1.50 -9.28
C GLU A 30 12.60 -2.64 -9.74
N ASP A 31 13.56 -3.00 -8.89
CA ASP A 31 14.44 -4.15 -9.07
C ASP A 31 13.86 -5.37 -8.32
N PRO A 32 13.20 -6.32 -9.03
CA PRO A 32 12.58 -7.49 -8.40
C PRO A 32 13.60 -8.49 -7.85
N SER A 33 14.89 -8.34 -8.18
CA SER A 33 15.95 -9.22 -7.64
C SER A 33 16.29 -8.93 -6.17
N ILE A 34 15.92 -7.74 -5.67
CA ILE A 34 16.17 -7.33 -4.28
C ILE A 34 15.16 -8.00 -3.35
N LEU A 35 15.57 -8.99 -2.57
CA LEU A 35 14.69 -9.65 -1.59
C LEU A 35 14.65 -8.87 -0.27
N PHE A 36 13.45 -8.74 0.32
CA PHE A 36 13.30 -8.13 1.63
C PHE A 36 13.83 -9.04 2.74
N PRO A 37 14.54 -8.49 3.74
CA PRO A 37 14.89 -9.26 4.93
C PRO A 37 13.62 -9.61 5.72
N ALA A 38 13.67 -10.69 6.48
CA ALA A 38 12.59 -11.05 7.41
C ALA A 38 12.62 -10.10 8.63
N PHE A 39 12.02 -8.91 8.51
CA PHE A 39 12.01 -7.84 9.53
C PHE A 39 11.52 -8.27 10.93
N PHE A 40 10.73 -9.35 11.00
CA PHE A 40 10.18 -9.88 12.25
C PHE A 40 10.91 -11.13 12.76
N SER A 41 11.88 -11.65 12.01
CA SER A 41 12.69 -12.80 12.43
C SER A 41 13.69 -12.45 13.53
N GLN A 42 14.08 -11.18 13.64
CA GLN A 42 14.98 -10.67 14.66
C GLN A 42 14.31 -9.53 15.45
N PRO A 43 14.45 -9.50 16.78
CA PRO A 43 13.98 -8.37 17.57
C PRO A 43 14.71 -7.09 17.14
N ALA A 44 13.95 -6.05 16.81
CA ALA A 44 14.53 -4.71 16.64
C ALA A 44 14.88 -4.13 18.02
N VAL A 45 15.95 -3.34 18.09
CA VAL A 45 16.24 -2.51 19.27
C VAL A 45 15.22 -1.35 19.28
N PRO A 46 14.29 -1.29 20.25
CA PRO A 46 13.27 -0.25 20.27
C PRO A 46 13.89 1.10 20.62
N LEU A 47 13.66 2.12 19.79
CA LEU A 47 14.03 3.50 20.10
C LEU A 47 13.00 4.07 21.08
N GLY A 48 13.44 4.62 22.21
CA GLY A 48 12.54 5.21 23.23
C GLY A 48 12.72 4.70 24.65
N THR A 49 13.68 3.80 24.89
CA THR A 49 14.08 3.43 26.25
C THR A 49 14.68 4.63 26.98
N GLU A 50 14.10 4.98 28.12
CA GLU A 50 14.59 6.08 28.96
C GLU A 50 16.06 5.89 29.33
N GLY A 51 16.84 6.98 29.32
CA GLY A 51 18.27 6.97 29.65
C GLY A 51 19.18 6.36 28.59
N THR A 52 18.64 5.90 27.45
CA THR A 52 19.44 5.39 26.32
C THR A 52 19.59 6.45 25.25
N VAL A 53 20.82 6.70 24.80
CA VAL A 53 21.11 7.59 23.67
C VAL A 53 21.17 6.74 22.39
N TYR A 54 20.43 7.17 21.37
CA TYR A 54 20.40 6.54 20.06
C TYR A 54 20.95 7.50 19.02
N GLU A 55 21.80 7.00 18.13
CA GLU A 55 22.30 7.76 16.99
C GLU A 55 21.70 7.21 15.70
N LEU A 56 21.22 8.10 14.84
CA LEU A 56 20.75 7.78 13.50
C LEU A 56 21.63 8.51 12.49
N ASP A 57 22.33 7.76 11.64
CA ASP A 57 23.15 8.38 10.61
C ASP A 57 22.28 9.07 9.55
N GLY A 58 22.89 10.04 8.85
CA GLY A 58 22.17 10.88 7.87
C GLY A 58 21.61 10.11 6.68
N ASP A 59 22.24 9.00 6.27
CA ASP A 59 21.73 8.18 5.17
C ASP A 59 20.49 7.40 5.62
N THR A 60 20.49 6.87 6.85
CA THR A 60 19.31 6.21 7.42
C THR A 60 18.16 7.19 7.60
N LEU A 61 18.43 8.38 8.15
CA LEU A 61 17.41 9.43 8.31
C LEU A 61 16.82 9.85 6.95
N ARG A 62 17.65 9.99 5.92
CA ARG A 62 17.21 10.30 4.55
C ARG A 62 16.33 9.19 3.99
N ALA A 63 16.77 7.93 4.07
CA ALA A 63 16.00 6.80 3.58
C ALA A 63 14.64 6.69 4.28
N LEU A 64 14.61 6.86 5.61
CA LEU A 64 13.37 6.86 6.39
C LEU A 64 12.42 7.96 5.90
N THR A 65 12.93 9.19 5.75
CA THR A 65 12.13 10.33 5.27
C THR A 65 11.57 10.08 3.86
N VAL A 66 12.35 9.47 2.97
CA VAL A 66 11.91 9.12 1.61
C VAL A 66 10.78 8.09 1.65
N ALA A 67 10.97 6.99 2.40
CA ALA A 67 9.94 5.96 2.53
C ALA A 67 8.64 6.50 3.14
N THR A 68 8.74 7.31 4.20
CA THR A 68 7.57 7.88 4.87
C THR A 68 6.80 8.83 3.96
N ARG A 69 7.49 9.69 3.19
CA ARG A 69 6.84 10.62 2.24
C ARG A 69 6.24 9.92 1.02
N ASP A 70 6.79 8.77 0.64
CA ASP A 70 6.23 7.96 -0.44
C ASP A 70 4.94 7.26 -0.01
N LEU A 71 4.90 6.74 1.23
CA LEU A 71 3.75 5.99 1.74
C LEU A 71 2.62 6.88 2.29
N LEU A 72 2.98 7.92 3.06
CA LEU A 72 2.04 8.66 3.90
C LEU A 72 1.80 10.08 3.36
N PRO A 73 0.59 10.62 3.58
CA PRO A 73 0.31 12.02 3.27
C PRO A 73 1.19 12.98 4.07
N SER A 74 1.29 14.22 3.59
CA SER A 74 2.01 15.30 4.26
C SER A 74 1.29 15.73 5.55
N GLN A 75 2.07 16.07 6.58
CA GLN A 75 1.54 16.40 7.93
C GLN A 75 0.74 17.71 8.01
N ASP A 76 0.76 18.53 6.96
CA ASP A 76 -0.02 19.77 6.86
C ASP A 76 -1.51 19.51 6.48
N THR A 77 -1.85 18.28 6.12
CA THR A 77 -3.22 17.89 5.83
C THR A 77 -3.92 17.25 7.03
N THR A 78 -5.22 17.50 7.18
CA THR A 78 -6.03 16.80 8.18
C THR A 78 -6.23 15.35 7.73
N VAL A 79 -5.39 14.46 8.27
CA VAL A 79 -5.38 13.04 7.93
C VAL A 79 -5.98 12.19 9.06
N SER A 80 -6.47 11.00 8.70
CA SER A 80 -6.93 10.01 9.67
C SER A 80 -5.77 9.58 10.59
N CYS A 81 -6.07 9.08 11.79
CA CYS A 81 -5.02 8.71 12.75
C CYS A 81 -4.00 7.73 12.16
N GLY A 82 -4.45 6.69 11.47
CA GLY A 82 -3.58 5.66 10.86
C GLY A 82 -2.72 6.16 9.70
N SER A 83 -2.95 7.37 9.20
CA SER A 83 -2.13 8.00 8.16
C SER A 83 -1.14 9.02 8.71
N ARG A 84 -1.13 9.25 10.03
CA ARG A 84 -0.18 10.14 10.68
C ARG A 84 1.17 9.45 10.85
N TRP A 85 2.24 10.21 10.74
CA TRP A 85 3.60 9.67 10.79
C TRP A 85 3.95 9.13 12.16
N GLU A 86 3.46 9.77 13.23
CA GLU A 86 3.63 9.35 14.62
C GLU A 86 2.80 8.12 15.00
N SER A 87 1.80 7.76 14.20
CA SER A 87 0.98 6.56 14.39
C SER A 87 1.55 5.32 13.69
N GLN A 88 2.77 5.41 13.15
CA GLN A 88 3.44 4.28 12.52
C GLN A 88 4.55 3.72 13.41
N GLN A 89 4.83 2.44 13.23
CA GLN A 89 6.04 1.78 13.65
C GLN A 89 7.00 1.65 12.46
N TYR A 90 8.23 2.10 12.65
CA TYR A 90 9.29 2.02 11.65
C TYR A 90 10.34 0.99 12.09
N ARG A 91 10.68 0.06 11.20
CA ARG A 91 11.79 -0.89 11.39
C ARG A 91 12.79 -0.72 10.28
N VAL A 92 14.06 -0.69 10.63
CA VAL A 92 15.15 -0.44 9.68
C VAL A 92 16.21 -1.53 9.79
N VAL A 93 16.65 -2.04 8.64
CA VAL A 93 17.78 -2.96 8.52
C VAL A 93 18.72 -2.41 7.45
N ARG A 94 19.99 -2.21 7.79
CA ARG A 94 21.02 -1.79 6.83
C ARG A 94 21.86 -2.99 6.40
N GLN A 95 22.05 -3.16 5.10
CA GLN A 95 22.93 -4.18 4.51
C GLN A 95 23.76 -3.56 3.38
N GLY A 96 25.03 -3.28 3.66
CA GLY A 96 25.90 -2.57 2.71
C GLY A 96 25.33 -1.19 2.35
N ASP A 97 25.12 -0.96 1.06
CA ASP A 97 24.58 0.30 0.52
C ASP A 97 23.04 0.35 0.46
N LEU A 98 22.36 -0.72 0.91
CA LEU A 98 20.91 -0.80 0.96
C LEU A 98 20.38 -0.61 2.38
N ILE A 99 19.31 0.17 2.48
CA ILE A 99 18.56 0.43 3.69
C ILE A 99 17.15 -0.11 3.46
N PHE A 100 16.83 -1.18 4.18
CA PHE A 100 15.53 -1.81 4.16
C PHE A 100 14.66 -1.20 5.26
N ILE A 101 13.46 -0.77 4.92
CA ILE A 101 12.52 -0.12 5.84
C ILE A 101 11.19 -0.85 5.76
N ARG A 102 10.66 -1.22 6.91
CA ARG A 102 9.27 -1.67 7.08
C ARG A 102 8.52 -0.59 7.85
N ILE A 103 7.37 -0.19 7.30
CA ILE A 103 6.43 0.74 7.93
C ILE A 103 5.15 -0.03 8.17
N ASP A 104 4.67 0.00 9.42
CA ASP A 104 3.42 -0.61 9.85
C ASP A 104 2.61 0.40 10.66
N GLU A 105 1.28 0.41 10.54
CA GLU A 105 0.44 1.14 11.47
C GLU A 105 0.63 0.60 12.91
N ASP A 106 0.84 1.48 13.89
CA ASP A 106 0.69 1.12 15.30
C ASP A 106 -0.79 1.31 15.72
N PRO A 107 -1.56 0.23 15.88
CA PRO A 107 -2.97 0.35 16.24
C PRO A 107 -3.15 1.01 17.61
N ARG A 108 -2.18 0.88 18.52
CA ARG A 108 -2.25 1.44 19.88
C ARG A 108 -2.18 2.95 19.86
N ALA A 109 -1.40 3.54 18.94
CA ALA A 109 -1.34 4.99 18.75
C ALA A 109 -2.70 5.59 18.39
N CYS A 110 -3.58 4.79 17.79
CA CYS A 110 -4.95 5.17 17.41
C CYS A 110 -6.04 4.58 18.31
N GLY A 111 -5.70 4.01 19.47
CA GLY A 111 -6.68 3.41 20.39
C GLY A 111 -7.37 2.15 19.85
N ARG A 112 -6.75 1.46 18.89
CA ARG A 112 -7.22 0.21 18.29
C ARG A 112 -6.41 -0.97 18.82
N THR A 113 -6.98 -2.18 18.74
CA THR A 113 -6.30 -3.44 19.10
C THR A 113 -5.68 -4.14 17.90
N GLN A 114 -6.23 -3.91 16.70
CA GLN A 114 -5.78 -4.49 15.43
C GLN A 114 -5.39 -3.38 14.45
N PRO A 115 -4.33 -3.59 13.65
CA PRO A 115 -3.99 -2.67 12.56
C PRO A 115 -5.06 -2.70 11.48
N ALA A 116 -5.16 -1.63 10.68
CA ALA A 116 -5.95 -1.67 9.47
C ALA A 116 -5.37 -2.68 8.46
N LEU A 117 -6.24 -3.27 7.62
CA LEU A 117 -5.79 -4.09 6.50
C LEU A 117 -4.95 -3.24 5.55
N ASP A 118 -3.91 -3.86 4.98
CA ASP A 118 -3.05 -3.25 3.96
C ASP A 118 -2.42 -1.91 4.38
N SER A 119 -2.17 -1.74 5.69
CA SER A 119 -1.69 -0.49 6.29
C SER A 119 -0.16 -0.40 6.45
N GLY A 120 0.57 -1.19 5.67
CA GLY A 120 2.01 -1.28 5.76
C GLY A 120 2.69 -1.38 4.40
N ALA A 121 4.00 -1.20 4.42
CA ALA A 121 4.84 -1.32 3.23
C ALA A 121 6.29 -1.62 3.57
N SER A 122 6.96 -2.29 2.64
CA SER A 122 8.39 -2.59 2.71
C SER A 122 9.12 -1.84 1.59
N TYR A 123 10.25 -1.23 1.93
CA TYR A 123 11.07 -0.41 1.05
C TYR A 123 12.52 -0.89 1.05
N ALA A 124 13.13 -0.92 -0.12
CA ALA A 124 14.58 -1.03 -0.28
C ALA A 124 15.07 0.27 -0.92
N ILE A 125 15.87 1.02 -0.16
CA ILE A 125 16.37 2.32 -0.56
C ILE A 125 17.90 2.26 -0.61
N HIS A 126 18.47 2.69 -1.73
CA HIS A 126 19.91 2.86 -1.82
C HIS A 126 20.35 4.02 -0.93
N ARG A 127 21.60 4.01 -0.44
CA ARG A 127 22.13 5.07 0.44
C ARG A 127 21.94 6.48 -0.14
N ASP A 128 21.93 6.66 -1.46
CA ASP A 128 21.69 7.98 -2.08
C ASP A 128 20.23 8.49 -1.98
N GLY A 129 19.31 7.68 -1.49
CA GLY A 129 17.90 8.01 -1.31
C GLY A 129 16.98 7.54 -2.44
N ARG A 130 17.49 6.85 -3.46
CA ARG A 130 16.63 6.25 -4.50
C ARG A 130 15.90 5.02 -3.96
N ILE A 131 14.59 4.98 -4.17
CA ILE A 131 13.79 3.77 -3.96
C ILE A 131 14.17 2.79 -5.08
N LEU A 132 14.69 1.63 -4.71
CA LEU A 132 15.00 0.54 -5.64
C LEU A 132 13.89 -0.51 -5.66
N ARG A 133 13.14 -0.63 -4.58
CA ARG A 133 12.02 -1.56 -4.49
C ARG A 133 11.01 -1.09 -3.44
N ARG A 134 9.73 -1.32 -3.73
CA ARG A 134 8.60 -1.10 -2.82
C ARG A 134 7.66 -2.31 -2.89
N LEU A 135 7.10 -2.70 -1.76
CA LEU A 135 6.02 -3.68 -1.66
C LEU A 135 5.00 -3.18 -0.64
N ILE A 136 3.83 -2.77 -1.13
CA ILE A 136 2.70 -2.39 -0.29
C ILE A 136 1.98 -3.66 0.16
N ASP A 137 1.53 -3.70 1.41
CA ASP A 137 0.70 -4.81 1.88
C ASP A 137 -0.56 -4.96 1.01
N GLY A 138 -0.95 -6.20 0.73
CA GLY A 138 -2.05 -6.51 -0.18
C GLY A 138 -1.68 -6.49 -1.67
N GLN A 139 -0.51 -5.96 -2.05
CA GLN A 139 0.00 -6.04 -3.42
C GLN A 139 0.70 -7.40 -3.67
N PRO A 140 0.51 -8.05 -4.85
CA PRO A 140 1.24 -9.26 -5.17
C PRO A 140 2.75 -8.99 -5.28
N ASP A 141 3.54 -9.82 -4.61
CA ASP A 141 5.00 -9.80 -4.74
C ASP A 141 5.40 -10.52 -6.04
N VAL A 142 5.80 -9.75 -7.05
CA VAL A 142 6.24 -10.27 -8.36
C VAL A 142 7.58 -11.01 -8.33
N SER A 143 8.35 -10.89 -7.24
CA SER A 143 9.61 -11.63 -7.05
C SER A 143 9.38 -12.99 -6.39
N ALA A 144 8.28 -13.15 -5.65
CA ALA A 144 7.89 -14.43 -5.12
C ALA A 144 7.42 -15.29 -6.30
N HIS A 145 8.08 -16.44 -6.51
CA HIS A 145 7.50 -17.44 -7.39
C HIS A 145 6.14 -17.81 -6.82
N ALA A 146 5.09 -17.60 -7.61
CA ALA A 146 3.76 -18.03 -7.24
C ALA A 146 3.81 -19.55 -7.00
N ASP A 147 3.69 -19.97 -5.75
CA ASP A 147 3.36 -21.35 -5.38
C ASP A 147 1.88 -21.63 -5.67
N ALA A 148 1.37 -21.06 -6.77
CA ALA A 148 0.17 -21.55 -7.41
C ALA A 148 0.55 -22.95 -7.86
N GLY A 149 0.24 -23.94 -7.02
CA GLY A 149 0.64 -25.33 -7.20
C GLY A 149 0.58 -25.74 -8.66
N VAL A 150 1.59 -26.50 -9.10
CA VAL A 150 1.79 -26.95 -10.48
C VAL A 150 0.43 -27.16 -11.14
N PRO A 151 0.09 -26.45 -12.23
CA PRO A 151 -1.20 -26.66 -12.88
C PRO A 151 -1.27 -28.13 -13.25
N SER A 152 -2.13 -28.87 -12.55
CA SER A 152 -2.50 -30.23 -12.92
C SER A 152 -2.91 -30.16 -14.38
N THR A 153 -2.12 -30.83 -15.22
CA THR A 153 -2.30 -31.14 -16.64
C THR A 153 -3.43 -30.37 -17.34
N LEU A 154 -3.08 -29.58 -18.37
CA LEU A 154 -4.00 -28.93 -19.30
C LEU A 154 -5.24 -29.80 -19.57
N GLY A 155 -6.34 -29.53 -18.87
CA GLY A 155 -7.63 -30.17 -19.12
C GLY A 155 -8.14 -29.69 -20.47
N GLU A 156 -8.48 -30.63 -21.33
CA GLU A 156 -9.07 -30.33 -22.63
C GLU A 156 -10.34 -29.47 -22.44
N PRO A 157 -10.60 -28.44 -23.27
CA PRO A 157 -11.77 -27.59 -23.10
C PRO A 157 -13.05 -28.45 -23.15
N GLY A 158 -13.72 -28.61 -22.00
CA GLY A 158 -14.93 -29.42 -21.86
C GLY A 158 -14.78 -30.70 -21.04
N SER A 159 -13.58 -31.07 -20.58
CA SER A 159 -13.44 -32.17 -19.62
C SER A 159 -13.66 -31.66 -18.19
N ALA A 160 -14.81 -31.98 -17.59
CA ALA A 160 -14.97 -31.90 -16.14
C ALA A 160 -13.99 -32.90 -15.50
N SER A 161 -13.24 -32.46 -14.49
CA SER A 161 -12.44 -33.37 -13.66
C SER A 161 -13.36 -34.46 -13.10
N PRO A 162 -13.05 -35.76 -13.26
CA PRO A 162 -13.89 -36.83 -12.71
C PRO A 162 -14.00 -36.76 -11.18
N ASP A 163 -13.09 -36.04 -10.50
CA ASP A 163 -13.14 -35.80 -9.06
C ASP A 163 -14.09 -34.66 -8.63
N ALA A 164 -14.59 -33.84 -9.56
CA ALA A 164 -15.49 -32.73 -9.23
C ALA A 164 -16.97 -33.15 -9.01
N LEU A 165 -17.30 -34.42 -9.27
CA LEU A 165 -18.68 -34.92 -9.20
C LEU A 165 -18.99 -35.75 -7.95
N ASN A 166 -18.04 -35.92 -7.03
CA ASN A 166 -18.25 -36.75 -5.84
C ASN A 166 -17.87 -36.10 -4.50
N ASP A 167 -17.33 -34.88 -4.50
CA ASP A 167 -17.17 -34.13 -3.26
C ASP A 167 -18.46 -33.36 -2.96
N GLY A 168 -19.20 -33.91 -1.99
CA GLY A 168 -20.26 -33.19 -1.30
C GLY A 168 -19.77 -31.87 -0.69
N PRO A 169 -20.68 -31.06 -0.12
CA PRO A 169 -20.34 -29.73 0.39
C PRO A 169 -19.10 -29.78 1.27
N SER A 170 -18.13 -28.91 0.98
CA SER A 170 -16.85 -28.87 1.69
C SER A 170 -17.10 -28.90 3.20
N PRO A 171 -16.55 -29.88 3.95
CA PRO A 171 -16.88 -30.09 5.36
C PRO A 171 -16.42 -28.95 6.28
N PHE A 172 -15.65 -28.00 5.73
CA PHE A 172 -15.05 -26.88 6.45
C PHE A 172 -15.80 -25.56 6.27
N LEU A 173 -16.80 -25.50 5.39
CA LEU A 173 -17.54 -24.27 5.13
C LEU A 173 -19.02 -24.43 5.51
N PRO A 174 -19.60 -23.51 6.30
CA PRO A 174 -21.03 -23.51 6.55
C PRO A 174 -21.79 -23.41 5.21
N LEU A 175 -22.86 -24.19 5.05
CA LEU A 175 -23.70 -24.17 3.84
C LEU A 175 -24.22 -22.76 3.49
N SER A 176 -24.40 -21.90 4.49
CA SER A 176 -24.86 -20.51 4.30
C SER A 176 -23.85 -19.60 3.61
N TRP A 177 -22.62 -20.05 3.40
CA TRP A 177 -21.56 -19.33 2.71
C TRP A 177 -21.35 -19.84 1.28
N GLN A 178 -22.06 -20.89 0.87
CA GLN A 178 -21.87 -21.57 -0.43
C GLN A 178 -22.73 -21.00 -1.56
N ASP A 179 -23.55 -19.98 -1.29
CA ASP A 179 -24.26 -19.25 -2.34
C ASP A 179 -24.33 -17.77 -2.01
N ALA A 180 -23.71 -16.94 -2.86
CA ALA A 180 -23.86 -15.48 -2.84
C ALA A 180 -25.05 -15.03 -3.73
N GLY A 181 -26.03 -15.91 -3.96
CA GLY A 181 -27.28 -15.63 -4.65
C GLY A 181 -28.33 -15.00 -3.73
N SER A 182 -28.98 -13.95 -4.22
CA SER A 182 -30.13 -13.32 -3.55
C SER A 182 -31.25 -14.35 -3.32
N PRO A 183 -31.93 -14.35 -2.15
CA PRO A 183 -33.03 -15.26 -1.91
C PRO A 183 -34.15 -15.03 -2.92
N ALA A 184 -34.64 -16.14 -3.51
CA ALA A 184 -35.76 -16.11 -4.43
C ALA A 184 -37.00 -15.45 -3.76
N PRO A 185 -37.78 -14.64 -4.49
CA PRO A 185 -38.94 -13.98 -3.91
C PRO A 185 -39.99 -15.00 -3.50
N VAL A 186 -40.51 -14.84 -2.28
CA VAL A 186 -41.58 -15.67 -1.70
C VAL A 186 -42.86 -15.49 -2.52
N PRO A 187 -43.57 -16.57 -2.92
CA PRO A 187 -44.86 -16.44 -3.60
C PRO A 187 -45.88 -15.78 -2.68
N ARG A 188 -46.56 -14.75 -3.18
CA ARG A 188 -47.74 -14.18 -2.49
C ARG A 188 -48.90 -15.18 -2.61
N GLN A 189 -49.50 -15.51 -1.47
CA GLN A 189 -50.83 -16.10 -1.39
C GLN A 189 -51.89 -15.04 -1.68
#